data_AF-A0A0Q8MX97-F1
#
_entry.id   AF-A0A0Q8MX97-F1
#
_cell.length_a   1.000
_cell.length_b   1.000
_cell.length_c   1.000
_cell.angle_alpha   90.00
_cell.angle_beta   90.00
_cell.angle_gamma   90.00
#
_symmetry.space_group_name_H-M   'P 1'
#
loop_
_entity.id
_entity.type
_entity.pdbx_description
1 polymer ?
#
loop_
_entity_poly.entity_id
_entity_poly.type
_entity_poly.pdbx_seq_one_letter_code
_entity_poly.pdbx_strand_id
1 'polypeptide(L)'
;MRFELAFDKDIYNKQMDLLFDLAWKRKISYYKNSQYFGALLIFVGGVMICNRPNLFGFGLLILGLSNLLPFVYYYFKIKASYKKFDVAKIKEVEINNDFKNFVFDFTDKSLITSDGNHFRSIDWKDFKKYLIEEKNLILITKDYHPYILAEIEVGEENFQRIISFIEEKIKTT
;
A
#
# COMPACT_ATOMS: atom_id res chain seq x y z
N MET A 1 -18.39 12.19 -15.57
CA MET A 1 -17.77 11.21 -16.49
C MET A 1 -18.00 9.86 -15.89
N ARG A 2 -18.70 8.95 -16.59
CA ARG A 2 -19.12 7.67 -16.03
C ARG A 2 -18.45 6.52 -16.76
N PHE A 3 -17.92 5.57 -15.99
CA PHE A 3 -17.24 4.39 -16.48
C PHE A 3 -17.86 3.15 -15.85
N GLU A 4 -18.13 2.17 -16.69
CA GLU A 4 -18.55 0.83 -16.27
C GLU A 4 -17.35 -0.09 -16.45
N LEU A 5 -16.85 -0.61 -15.34
CA LEU A 5 -15.65 -1.42 -15.26
C LEU A 5 -16.07 -2.87 -15.09
N ALA A 6 -15.55 -3.73 -15.97
CA ALA A 6 -15.65 -5.16 -15.80
C ALA A 6 -14.62 -5.62 -14.77
N PHE A 7 -15.05 -6.44 -13.81
CA PHE A 7 -14.11 -7.01 -12.85
C PHE A 7 -13.11 -7.92 -13.56
N ASP A 8 -11.83 -7.57 -13.45
CA ASP A 8 -10.72 -8.40 -13.89
C ASP A 8 -9.86 -8.75 -12.69
N LYS A 9 -9.79 -10.05 -12.38
CA LYS A 9 -9.05 -10.58 -11.24
C LYS A 9 -7.56 -10.22 -11.30
N ASP A 10 -6.94 -10.21 -12.48
CA ASP A 10 -5.52 -9.95 -12.63
C ASP A 10 -5.21 -8.46 -12.44
N ILE A 11 -6.08 -7.58 -12.93
CA ILE A 11 -6.00 -6.14 -12.68
C ILE A 11 -6.18 -5.87 -11.18
N TYR A 12 -7.24 -6.41 -10.56
CA TYR A 12 -7.49 -6.26 -9.14
C TYR A 12 -6.33 -6.76 -8.27
N ASN A 13 -5.77 -7.93 -8.60
CA ASN A 13 -4.63 -8.47 -7.87
C ASN A 13 -3.41 -7.55 -7.94
N LYS A 14 -3.10 -7.01 -9.12
CA LYS A 14 -1.98 -6.07 -9.30
C LYS A 14 -2.22 -4.77 -8.52
N GLN A 15 -3.44 -4.24 -8.56
CA GLN A 15 -3.83 -3.05 -7.80
C GLN A 15 -3.66 -3.26 -6.29
N MET A 16 -4.09 -4.42 -5.79
CA MET A 16 -3.93 -4.79 -4.38
C MET A 16 -2.46 -4.94 -3.98
N ASP A 17 -1.67 -5.61 -4.80
CA ASP A 17 -0.24 -5.77 -4.55
C ASP A 17 0.47 -4.40 -4.57
N LEU A 18 0.09 -3.49 -5.47
CA LEU A 18 0.59 -2.11 -5.53
C LEU A 18 0.25 -1.31 -4.25
N LEU A 19 -0.99 -1.38 -3.76
CA LEU A 19 -1.38 -0.71 -2.51
C LEU A 19 -0.60 -1.27 -1.31
N PHE A 20 -0.38 -2.58 -1.27
CA PHE A 20 0.43 -3.21 -0.23
C PHE A 20 1.88 -2.71 -0.28
N ASP A 21 2.48 -2.67 -1.46
CA ASP A 21 3.83 -2.18 -1.67
C ASP A 21 3.96 -0.71 -1.24
N LEU A 22 3.02 0.16 -1.64
CA LEU A 22 3.00 1.56 -1.23
C LEU A 22 2.91 1.73 0.30
N ALA A 23 2.15 0.87 0.98
CA ALA A 23 2.00 0.91 2.43
C ALA A 23 3.23 0.38 3.19
N TRP A 24 3.92 -0.63 2.66
CA TRP A 24 4.89 -1.42 3.43
C TRP A 24 6.32 -1.46 2.88
N LYS A 25 6.54 -1.28 1.57
CA LYS A 25 7.86 -1.43 0.91
C LYS A 25 8.95 -0.60 1.57
N ARG A 26 8.65 0.65 1.93
CA ARG A 26 9.59 1.54 2.63
C ARG A 26 9.94 1.04 4.03
N LYS A 27 8.94 0.55 4.80
CA LYS A 27 9.17 0.00 6.13
C LYS A 27 9.97 -1.31 6.05
N ILE A 28 9.63 -2.19 5.11
CA ILE A 28 10.37 -3.44 4.86
C ILE A 28 11.84 -3.13 4.56
N SER A 29 12.10 -2.20 3.63
CA SER A 29 13.46 -1.79 3.27
C SER A 29 14.24 -1.20 4.45
N TYR A 30 13.61 -0.32 5.24
CA TYR A 30 14.23 0.27 6.43
C TYR A 30 14.68 -0.79 7.44
N TYR A 31 13.78 -1.72 7.78
CA TYR A 31 14.09 -2.76 8.75
C TYR A 31 15.12 -3.76 8.21
N LYS A 32 15.07 -4.11 6.91
CA LYS A 32 16.07 -4.98 6.28
C LYS A 32 17.48 -4.40 6.38
N ASN A 33 17.65 -3.09 6.15
CA ASN A 33 18.95 -2.44 6.28
C ASN A 33 19.43 -2.36 7.74
N SER A 34 18.51 -2.10 8.68
CA SER A 34 18.82 -2.13 10.12
C SER A 34 19.31 -3.52 10.57
N GLN A 35 18.78 -4.59 9.99
CA GLN A 35 19.18 -5.97 10.30
C GLN A 35 20.66 -6.23 9.98
N TYR A 36 21.14 -5.78 8.81
CA TYR A 36 22.55 -5.96 8.43
C TYR A 36 23.48 -5.22 9.39
N PHE A 37 23.11 -4.02 9.81
CA PHE A 37 23.87 -3.26 10.79
C PHE A 37 23.88 -3.93 12.16
N GLY A 38 22.73 -4.40 12.64
CA GLY A 38 22.63 -5.15 13.90
C GLY A 38 23.46 -6.44 13.90
N ALA A 39 23.42 -7.20 12.81
CA ALA A 39 24.22 -8.41 12.64
C ALA A 39 25.73 -8.10 12.62
N LEU A 40 26.14 -7.03 11.94
CA LEU A 40 27.52 -6.56 11.92
C LEU A 40 28.01 -6.18 13.33
N LEU A 41 27.21 -5.44 14.09
CA LEU A 41 27.52 -5.06 15.48
C LEU A 41 27.68 -6.28 16.39
N ILE A 42 26.80 -7.28 16.25
CA ILE A 42 26.89 -8.53 17.01
C ILE A 42 28.17 -9.29 16.64
N PHE A 43 28.48 -9.37 15.35
CA PHE A 43 29.68 -10.05 14.87
C PHE A 43 30.95 -9.40 15.41
N VAL A 44 31.08 -8.07 15.26
CA VAL A 44 32.23 -7.31 15.77
C VAL A 44 32.31 -7.40 17.30
N GLY A 45 31.20 -7.24 18.00
CA GLY A 45 31.13 -7.38 19.46
C GLY A 45 31.56 -8.76 19.94
N GLY A 46 31.12 -9.83 19.27
CA GLY A 46 31.51 -11.21 19.56
C GLY A 46 33.01 -11.45 19.36
N VAL A 47 33.56 -11.01 18.22
CA VAL A 47 35.01 -11.09 17.94
C VAL A 47 35.82 -10.36 19.01
N MET A 48 35.36 -9.19 19.48
CA MET A 48 36.03 -8.42 20.52
C MET A 48 36.04 -9.10 21.89
N ILE A 49 35.08 -9.99 22.18
CA ILE A 49 34.95 -10.69 23.46
C ILE A 49 35.68 -12.04 23.46
N CYS A 50 35.83 -12.71 22.30
CA CYS A 50 36.34 -14.08 22.19
C CYS A 50 37.70 -14.32 22.87
N ASN A 51 38.58 -13.31 22.92
CA ASN A 51 39.93 -13.47 23.49
C ASN A 51 40.13 -12.80 24.85
N ARG A 52 39.37 -11.74 25.15
CA ARG A 52 39.34 -11.08 26.46
C ARG A 52 37.98 -10.40 26.64
N PRO A 53 37.33 -10.50 27.82
CA PRO A 53 36.10 -9.77 28.08
C PRO A 53 36.36 -8.26 27.96
N ASN A 54 35.67 -7.63 27.01
CA ASN A 54 35.80 -6.22 26.69
C ASN A 54 34.44 -5.55 26.83
N LEU A 55 34.34 -4.56 27.73
CA LEU A 55 33.11 -3.80 28.01
C LEU A 55 32.53 -3.17 26.74
N PHE A 56 33.39 -2.72 25.83
CA PHE A 56 32.99 -2.17 24.53
C PHE A 56 32.36 -3.24 23.64
N GLY A 57 32.91 -4.45 23.62
CA GLY A 57 32.32 -5.59 22.91
C GLY A 57 30.93 -5.93 23.43
N PHE A 58 30.72 -5.92 24.75
CA PHE A 58 29.40 -6.10 25.35
C PHE A 58 28.42 -4.98 24.94
N GLY A 59 28.89 -3.73 24.90
CA GLY A 59 28.10 -2.60 24.40
C GLY A 59 27.63 -2.80 22.95
N LEU A 60 28.53 -3.29 22.07
CA LEU A 60 28.19 -3.60 20.67
C LEU A 60 27.17 -4.73 20.55
N LEU A 61 27.26 -5.77 21.39
CA LEU A 61 26.26 -6.83 21.43
C LEU A 61 24.87 -6.28 21.80
N ILE A 62 24.78 -5.46 22.87
CA ILE A 62 23.51 -4.86 23.31
C ILE A 62 22.92 -3.97 22.20
N LEU A 63 23.74 -3.11 21.60
CA LEU A 63 23.33 -2.24 20.49
C LEU A 63 22.90 -3.06 19.27
N GLY A 64 23.61 -4.13 18.93
CA GLY A 64 23.27 -5.02 17.84
C GLY A 64 21.93 -5.71 18.07
N LEU A 65 21.70 -6.28 19.26
CA LEU A 65 20.41 -6.87 19.64
C LEU A 65 19.28 -5.84 19.63
N SER A 66 19.51 -4.61 20.13
CA SER A 66 18.49 -3.56 20.11
C SER A 66 18.07 -3.14 18.69
N ASN A 67 18.96 -3.29 17.69
CA ASN A 67 18.64 -3.04 16.28
C ASN A 67 17.88 -4.22 15.65
N LEU A 68 18.14 -5.45 16.08
CA LEU A 68 17.47 -6.65 15.59
C LEU A 68 16.05 -6.83 16.15
N LEU A 69 15.80 -6.44 17.41
CA LEU A 69 14.49 -6.62 18.04
C LEU A 69 13.33 -5.94 17.28
N PRO A 70 13.43 -4.66 16.87
CA PRO A 70 12.43 -4.03 16.03
C PRO A 70 12.24 -4.77 14.71
N PHE A 71 13.32 -5.20 14.05
CA PHE A 71 13.23 -5.95 12.80
C PHE A 71 12.37 -7.19 12.95
N VAL A 72 12.63 -8.01 13.98
CA VAL A 72 11.87 -9.24 14.23
C VAL A 72 10.38 -8.93 14.47
N TYR A 73 10.08 -7.96 15.33
CA TYR A 73 8.71 -7.55 15.62
C TYR A 73 7.98 -7.09 14.35
N TYR A 74 8.58 -6.18 13.59
CA TYR A 74 7.97 -5.62 12.38
C TYR A 74 7.88 -6.64 11.25
N TYR A 75 8.86 -7.53 11.11
CA TYR A 75 8.83 -8.62 10.15
C TYR A 75 7.61 -9.53 10.39
N PHE A 76 7.41 -10.00 11.62
CA PHE A 76 6.24 -10.83 11.95
C PHE A 76 4.93 -10.06 11.78
N LYS A 77 4.89 -8.78 12.17
CA LYS A 77 3.72 -7.92 11.99
C LYS A 77 3.35 -7.76 10.50
N ILE A 78 4.33 -7.46 9.64
CA ILE A 78 4.13 -7.30 8.20
C ILE A 78 3.73 -8.63 7.57
N LYS A 79 4.38 -9.74 7.92
CA LYS A 79 4.02 -11.07 7.44
C LYS A 79 2.59 -11.46 7.81
N ALA A 80 2.17 -11.16 9.04
CA ALA A 80 0.80 -11.38 9.48
C ALA A 80 -0.20 -10.49 8.72
N SER A 81 0.13 -9.22 8.49
CA SER A 81 -0.67 -8.31 7.68
C SER A 81 -0.79 -8.78 6.22
N TYR A 82 0.30 -9.24 5.61
CA TYR A 82 0.29 -9.77 4.25
C TYR A 82 -0.61 -11.01 4.14
N LYS A 83 -0.51 -11.96 5.09
CA LYS A 83 -1.40 -13.13 5.11
C LYS A 83 -2.88 -12.74 5.24
N LYS A 84 -3.20 -11.75 6.08
CA LYS A 84 -4.57 -11.23 6.21
C LYS A 84 -5.04 -10.56 4.92
N PHE A 85 -4.14 -9.84 4.27
CA PHE A 85 -4.38 -9.17 3.00
C PHE A 85 -4.66 -10.17 1.88
N ASP A 86 -3.87 -11.23 1.75
CA ASP A 86 -4.09 -12.31 0.78
C ASP A 86 -5.46 -12.99 0.98
N VAL A 87 -5.82 -13.27 2.25
CA VAL A 87 -7.12 -13.85 2.57
C VAL A 87 -8.26 -12.89 2.20
N ALA A 88 -8.10 -11.59 2.45
CA ALA A 88 -9.09 -10.59 2.05
C ALA A 88 -9.19 -10.49 0.52
N LYS A 89 -8.05 -10.49 -0.19
CA LYS A 89 -7.96 -10.47 -1.65
C LYS A 89 -8.69 -11.64 -2.28
N ILE A 90 -8.49 -12.86 -1.77
CA ILE A 90 -9.18 -14.06 -2.25
C ILE A 90 -10.69 -13.95 -2.05
N LYS A 91 -11.14 -13.53 -0.86
CA LYS A 91 -12.57 -13.36 -0.57
C LYS A 91 -13.24 -12.30 -1.46
N GLU A 92 -12.58 -11.17 -1.67
CA GLU A 92 -13.08 -10.12 -2.56
C GLU A 92 -13.18 -10.61 -4.00
N VAL A 93 -12.19 -11.36 -4.50
CA VAL A 93 -12.26 -11.98 -5.83
C VAL A 93 -13.43 -12.96 -5.94
N GLU A 94 -13.68 -13.76 -4.91
CA GLU A 94 -14.82 -14.70 -4.88
C GLU A 94 -16.17 -13.96 -4.92
N ILE A 95 -16.32 -12.89 -4.14
CA ILE A 95 -17.53 -12.06 -4.11
C ILE A 95 -17.73 -11.35 -5.46
N ASN A 96 -16.67 -10.74 -5.98
CA ASN A 96 -16.73 -9.86 -7.15
C ASN A 96 -16.75 -10.62 -8.48
N ASN A 97 -16.41 -11.90 -8.51
CA ASN A 97 -16.61 -12.75 -9.69
C ASN A 97 -18.09 -12.83 -10.12
N ASP A 98 -19.01 -12.68 -9.18
CA ASP A 98 -20.45 -12.69 -9.45
C ASP A 98 -20.99 -11.30 -9.88
N PHE A 99 -20.24 -10.23 -9.60
CA PHE A 99 -20.61 -8.86 -9.93
C PHE A 99 -19.94 -8.41 -11.22
N LYS A 100 -20.74 -8.23 -12.27
CA LYS A 100 -20.18 -7.94 -13.60
C LYS A 100 -19.78 -6.49 -13.83
N ASN A 101 -20.39 -5.53 -13.13
CA ASN A 101 -20.27 -4.11 -13.47
C ASN A 101 -20.02 -3.25 -12.24
N PHE A 102 -18.78 -2.80 -12.07
CA PHE A 102 -18.45 -1.71 -11.16
C PHE A 102 -18.66 -0.38 -11.88
N VAL A 103 -19.26 0.60 -11.22
CA VAL A 103 -19.47 1.93 -11.82
C VAL A 103 -18.64 2.95 -11.07
N PHE A 104 -17.85 3.71 -11.81
CA PHE A 104 -17.17 4.92 -11.34
C PHE A 104 -17.76 6.12 -12.08
N ASP A 105 -18.45 6.99 -11.35
CA ASP A 105 -19.02 8.21 -11.90
C ASP A 105 -18.41 9.45 -11.24
N PHE A 106 -17.58 10.14 -12.01
CA PHE A 106 -16.89 11.37 -11.65
C PHE A 106 -17.82 12.56 -11.92
N THR A 107 -18.51 13.03 -10.89
CA THR A 107 -19.41 14.19 -10.99
C THR A 107 -18.69 15.45 -10.52
N ASP A 108 -19.28 16.62 -10.76
CA ASP A 108 -18.69 17.89 -10.29
C ASP A 108 -18.55 18.01 -8.78
N LYS A 109 -19.38 17.29 -8.02
CA LYS A 109 -19.46 17.38 -6.55
C LYS A 109 -18.78 16.21 -5.84
N SER A 110 -18.91 15.02 -6.41
CA SER A 110 -18.47 13.77 -5.77
C SER A 110 -17.98 12.72 -6.76
N LEU A 111 -17.16 11.80 -6.26
CA LEU A 111 -16.96 10.49 -6.85
C LEU A 111 -18.08 9.57 -6.38
N ILE A 112 -18.77 8.96 -7.33
CA ILE A 112 -19.79 7.95 -7.07
C ILE A 112 -19.25 6.59 -7.48
N THR A 113 -19.30 5.62 -6.56
CA THR A 113 -18.91 4.23 -6.82
C THR A 113 -20.07 3.29 -6.56
N SER A 114 -20.29 2.32 -7.44
CA SER A 114 -21.27 1.25 -7.22
C SER A 114 -20.72 -0.11 -7.63
N ASP A 115 -21.02 -1.14 -6.84
CA ASP A 115 -20.70 -2.55 -7.09
C ASP A 115 -21.97 -3.37 -7.44
N GLY A 116 -23.02 -2.67 -7.91
CA GLY A 116 -24.34 -3.25 -8.21
C GLY A 116 -25.27 -3.37 -7.00
N ASN A 117 -24.75 -3.73 -5.82
CA ASN A 117 -25.55 -3.89 -4.60
C ASN A 117 -25.41 -2.73 -3.62
N HIS A 118 -24.29 -2.02 -3.69
CA HIS A 118 -23.96 -0.90 -2.85
C HIS A 118 -23.66 0.33 -3.69
N PHE A 119 -23.99 1.46 -3.10
CA PHE A 119 -23.79 2.77 -3.68
C PHE A 119 -23.08 3.64 -2.66
N ARG A 120 -22.01 4.31 -3.08
CA ARG A 120 -21.30 5.29 -2.26
C ARG A 120 -21.08 6.55 -3.07
N SER A 121 -21.33 7.71 -2.46
CA SER A 121 -20.99 9.03 -2.99
C SER A 121 -20.04 9.70 -2.03
N ILE A 122 -18.91 10.19 -2.53
CA ILE A 122 -17.82 10.75 -1.74
C ILE A 122 -17.51 12.13 -2.29
N ASP A 123 -17.73 13.17 -1.49
CA ASP A 123 -17.48 14.54 -1.93
C ASP A 123 -15.98 14.73 -2.21
N TRP A 124 -15.65 15.57 -3.19
CA TRP A 124 -14.23 15.87 -3.52
C TRP A 124 -13.44 16.39 -2.31
N LYS A 125 -14.14 17.08 -1.39
CA LYS A 125 -13.57 17.59 -0.15
C LYS A 125 -13.10 16.50 0.83
N ASP A 126 -13.56 15.27 0.67
CA ASP A 126 -13.22 14.15 1.55
C ASP A 126 -11.99 13.39 1.05
N PHE A 127 -11.48 13.75 -0.13
CA PHE A 127 -10.19 13.28 -0.62
C PHE A 127 -9.06 14.10 -0.01
N LYS A 128 -8.03 13.40 0.46
CA LYS A 128 -6.83 14.00 1.06
C LYS A 128 -5.76 14.26 0.00
N LYS A 129 -5.58 13.33 -0.93
CA LYS A 129 -4.61 13.41 -2.01
C LYS A 129 -4.90 12.37 -3.09
N TYR A 130 -4.29 12.55 -4.24
CA TYR A 130 -4.19 11.53 -5.28
C TYR A 130 -2.72 11.17 -5.52
N LEU A 131 -2.48 9.99 -6.08
CA LEU A 131 -1.17 9.49 -6.51
C LEU A 131 -1.34 8.80 -7.86
N ILE A 132 -0.29 8.87 -8.69
CA ILE A 132 -0.22 8.12 -9.95
C ILE A 132 1.03 7.25 -9.85
N GLU A 133 0.85 5.93 -9.90
CA GLU A 133 1.94 4.95 -9.79
C GLU A 133 1.65 3.77 -10.72
N GLU A 134 2.63 3.33 -11.50
CA GLU A 134 2.48 2.17 -12.41
C GLU A 134 1.20 2.19 -13.27
N LYS A 135 0.84 3.35 -13.86
CA LYS A 135 -0.40 3.55 -14.63
C LYS A 135 -1.70 3.30 -13.86
N ASN A 136 -1.66 3.43 -12.54
CA ASN A 136 -2.81 3.43 -11.66
C ASN A 136 -2.98 4.80 -11.03
N LEU A 137 -4.21 5.31 -11.05
CA LEU A 137 -4.64 6.45 -10.28
C LEU A 137 -5.15 5.96 -8.93
N ILE A 138 -4.60 6.49 -7.85
CA ILE A 138 -4.97 6.15 -6.48
C ILE A 138 -5.48 7.39 -5.78
N LEU A 139 -6.74 7.36 -5.36
CA LEU A 139 -7.39 8.42 -4.59
C LEU A 139 -7.45 8.00 -3.14
N ILE A 140 -6.94 8.84 -2.25
CA ILE A 140 -6.88 8.54 -0.82
C ILE A 140 -7.81 9.50 -0.08
N THR A 141 -8.82 8.95 0.59
CA THR A 141 -9.72 9.75 1.44
C THR A 141 -9.04 10.20 2.73
N LYS A 142 -9.67 11.14 3.44
CA LYS A 142 -9.25 11.58 4.78
C LYS A 142 -9.22 10.43 5.79
N ASP A 143 -10.09 9.44 5.61
CA ASP A 143 -10.14 8.19 6.40
C ASP A 143 -9.18 7.11 5.90
N TYR A 144 -8.24 7.47 5.02
CA TYR A 144 -7.23 6.56 4.45
C TYR A 144 -7.80 5.34 3.69
N HIS A 145 -9.02 5.46 3.16
CA HIS A 145 -9.56 4.46 2.26
C HIS A 145 -9.10 4.76 0.83
N PRO A 146 -8.39 3.83 0.16
CA PRO A 146 -7.95 4.03 -1.21
C PRO A 146 -9.04 3.62 -2.22
N TYR A 147 -9.20 4.43 -3.26
CA TYR A 147 -9.91 4.08 -4.49
C TYR A 147 -8.88 4.04 -5.61
N ILE A 148 -8.89 2.99 -6.41
CA ILE A 148 -7.88 2.76 -7.43
C ILE A 148 -8.55 2.53 -8.78
N LEU A 149 -7.93 3.06 -9.82
CA LEU A 149 -8.36 2.92 -11.20
C LEU A 149 -7.13 2.81 -12.09
N ALA A 150 -7.04 1.77 -12.91
CA ALA A 150 -5.95 1.56 -13.85
C ALA A 150 -6.27 2.18 -15.22
N GLU A 151 -5.24 2.65 -15.91
CA GLU A 151 -5.34 3.14 -17.29
C GLU A 151 -6.00 2.11 -18.22
N ILE A 152 -5.67 0.83 -18.05
CA ILE A 152 -6.22 -0.26 -18.86
C ILE A 152 -7.73 -0.46 -18.68
N GLU A 153 -8.30 -0.04 -17.55
CA GLU A 153 -9.73 -0.20 -17.26
C GLU A 153 -10.60 0.86 -17.95
N VAL A 154 -10.03 2.03 -18.25
CA VAL A 154 -10.76 3.17 -18.83
C VAL A 154 -10.24 3.62 -20.20
N GLY A 155 -9.04 3.16 -20.59
CA GLY A 155 -8.32 3.60 -21.78
C GLY A 155 -7.49 4.86 -21.54
N GLU A 156 -6.39 4.99 -22.28
CA GLU A 156 -5.39 6.06 -22.11
C GLU A 156 -5.99 7.47 -22.18
N GLU A 157 -6.83 7.74 -23.18
CA GLU A 157 -7.43 9.07 -23.36
C GLU A 157 -8.32 9.44 -22.17
N ASN A 158 -9.17 8.52 -21.72
CA ASN A 158 -10.04 8.74 -20.57
C ASN A 158 -9.25 8.86 -19.29
N PHE A 159 -8.19 8.06 -19.13
CA PHE A 159 -7.32 8.12 -17.96
C PHE A 159 -6.71 9.51 -17.78
N GLN A 160 -6.19 10.10 -18.86
CA GLN A 160 -5.65 11.47 -18.83
C GLN A 160 -6.72 12.53 -18.52
N ARG A 161 -7.94 12.36 -19.05
CA ARG A 161 -9.09 13.24 -18.74
C ARG A 161 -9.48 13.16 -17.27
N ILE A 162 -9.51 11.95 -16.71
CA ILE A 162 -9.82 11.72 -15.29
C ILE A 162 -8.75 12.35 -14.40
N ILE A 163 -7.47 12.17 -14.72
CA ILE A 163 -6.37 12.79 -13.96
C ILE A 163 -6.52 14.31 -13.95
N SER A 164 -6.71 14.92 -15.13
CA SER A 164 -6.85 16.37 -15.26
C SER A 164 -8.03 16.89 -14.45
N PHE A 165 -9.17 16.21 -14.50
CA PHE A 165 -10.35 16.54 -13.74
C PHE A 165 -10.11 16.47 -12.22
N ILE A 166 -9.46 15.41 -11.74
CA ILE A 166 -9.20 15.22 -10.31
C ILE A 166 -8.19 16.23 -9.80
N GLU A 167 -7.17 16.56 -10.60
CA GLU A 167 -6.20 17.58 -10.26
C GLU A 167 -6.87 18.95 -10.05
N GLU A 168 -7.83 19.31 -10.90
CA GLU A 168 -8.62 20.53 -10.74
C GLU A 168 -9.48 20.51 -9.47
N LYS A 169 -10.20 19.41 -9.22
CA LYS A 169 -11.08 19.28 -8.05
C LYS A 169 -10.32 19.30 -6.73
N ILE A 170 -9.16 18.63 -6.66
CA ILE A 170 -8.37 18.54 -5.43
C ILE A 170 -7.58 19.83 -5.18
N LYS A 171 -7.10 20.56 -6.20
CA LYS A 171 -6.45 21.87 -6.00
C LYS A 171 -7.39 22.96 -5.50
N THR A 172 -8.67 22.86 -5.84
CA THR A 172 -9.69 23.88 -5.52
C THR A 172 -10.33 23.66 -4.14
N THR A 173 -10.01 22.55 -3.46
CA THR A 173 -10.51 22.21 -2.12
C THR A 173 -9.50 22.61 -1.05
#